data_AF-A0A820QNF7-F1
#
_entry.id   AF-A0A820QNF7-F1
#
_cell.length_a   1.000
_cell.length_b   1.000
_cell.length_c   1.000
_cell.angle_alpha   90.00
_cell.angle_beta   90.00
_cell.angle_gamma   90.00
#
_symmetry.space_group_name_H-M   'P 1'
#
loop_
_entity.id
_entity.type
_entity.pdbx_description
1 polymer ?
#
loop_
_entity_poly.entity_id
_entity_poly.type
_entity_poly.pdbx_seq_one_letter_code
_entity_poly.pdbx_strand_id
1 'polypeptide(L)' 'MSENCNLGLELEYFFKMLIIGDSGVGKTSLCKRFTYGDFSADYVTTTSVDFTIRLVEINEKLCQLQVWDFSNDDRFK' A
#
# COMPACT_ATOMS: atom_id res chain seq x y z
N MET A 1 7.71 32.26 4.18
CA MET A 1 7.45 32.18 2.72
C MET A 1 7.49 30.70 2.38
N SER A 2 6.32 30.13 2.15
CA SER A 2 6.10 28.70 1.94
C SER A 2 6.75 28.22 0.66
N GLU A 3 7.64 27.23 0.75
CA GLU A 3 8.07 26.40 -0.38
C GLU A 3 6.88 25.56 -0.85
N ASN A 4 6.06 26.15 -1.71
CA ASN A 4 5.08 25.40 -2.47
C ASN A 4 5.84 24.64 -3.57
N CYS A 5 6.33 23.44 -3.26
CA CYS A 5 6.71 22.48 -4.30
C CYS A 5 5.44 22.02 -5.03
N ASN A 6 4.96 22.84 -5.96
CA ASN A 6 4.15 22.34 -7.06
C ASN A 6 5.09 21.53 -7.95
N LEU A 7 5.21 20.23 -7.68
CA LEU A 7 6.07 19.33 -8.45
C LEU A 7 5.66 19.23 -9.93
N GLY A 8 4.49 19.75 -10.35
CA GLY A 8 4.09 19.79 -11.76
C GLY A 8 3.98 18.42 -12.44
N LEU A 9 4.19 17.34 -11.69
CA LEU A 9 4.13 15.98 -12.16
C LEU A 9 2.65 15.62 -12.31
N GLU A 10 2.18 15.59 -13.56
CA GLU A 10 0.91 14.96 -13.86
C GLU A 10 1.00 13.46 -13.55
N LEU A 11 -0.09 12.90 -13.04
CA LEU A 11 -0.16 11.47 -12.81
C LEU A 11 -0.15 10.73 -14.15
N GLU A 12 0.98 10.11 -14.49
CA GLU A 12 1.14 9.40 -15.76
C GLU A 12 0.55 7.99 -15.71
N TYR A 13 0.69 7.32 -14.56
CA TYR A 13 0.27 5.93 -14.45
C TYR A 13 -0.48 5.63 -13.16
N PHE A 14 -1.39 4.67 -13.28
CA PHE A 14 -2.19 4.16 -12.18
C PHE A 14 -2.19 2.65 -12.19
N PHE A 15 -1.81 2.04 -11.08
CA PHE A 15 -1.74 0.59 -10.93
C PHE A 15 -2.58 0.12 -9.75
N LYS A 16 -3.34 -0.96 -9.97
CA LYS A 16 -4.02 -1.70 -8.90
C LYS A 16 -3.22 -2.95 -8.59
N MET A 17 -2.84 -3.10 -7.33
CA MET A 17 -2.06 -4.22 -6.81
C MET A 17 -2.90 -4.96 -5.78
N LEU A 18 -3.08 -6.26 -6.01
CA LEU A 18 -3.79 -7.16 -5.10
C LEU A 18 -2.76 -8.06 -4.42
N ILE A 19 -2.76 -8.10 -3.09
CA ILE A 19 -1.85 -8.95 -2.32
C ILE A 19 -2.64 -10.12 -1.75
N ILE A 20 -2.26 -11.32 -2.19
CA ILE A 20 -2.87 -12.60 -1.81
C ILE A 20 -1.82 -13.54 -1.23
N GLY A 21 -2.27 -14.53 -0.48
CA GLY A 21 -1.43 -15.55 0.13
C GLY A 21 -2.01 -16.03 1.45
N ASP A 22 -1.40 -17.06 2.02
CA ASP A 22 -1.90 -17.72 3.22
C ASP A 22 -1.93 -16.78 4.44
N SER A 23 -2.73 -17.13 5.44
CA SER A 23 -2.77 -16.41 6.70
C SER A 23 -1.39 -16.43 7.38
N GLY A 24 -0.99 -15.32 8.00
CA GLY A 24 0.28 -15.24 8.75
C GLY A 24 1.56 -15.07 7.91
N VAL A 25 1.52 -15.10 6.58
CA VAL A 25 2.73 -14.95 5.73
C VAL A 25 3.30 -13.52 5.66
N GLY A 26 2.68 -12.56 6.34
CA GLY A 26 3.20 -11.19 6.46
C GLY A 26 2.74 -10.19 5.38
N LYS A 27 1.65 -10.48 4.65
CA LYS A 27 1.07 -9.57 3.64
C LYS A 27 0.84 -8.15 4.17
N THR A 28 0.15 -8.04 5.30
CA THR A 28 -0.12 -6.75 5.96
C THR A 28 1.14 -6.05 6.43
N SER A 29 2.13 -6.78 6.94
CA SER A 29 3.43 -6.21 7.33
C SER A 29 4.18 -5.65 6.12
N LEU A 30 4.13 -6.34 4.98
CA LEU A 30 4.72 -5.88 3.72
C LEU A 30 4.02 -4.60 3.22
N CYS A 31 2.67 -4.59 3.21
CA CYS A 31 1.90 -3.41 2.83
C CYS A 31 2.26 -2.21 3.67
N LYS A 32 2.20 -2.34 5.01
CA LYS A 32 2.51 -1.25 5.95
C LYS A 32 3.94 -0.74 5.80
N ARG A 33 4.90 -1.65 5.61
CA ARG A 33 6.29 -1.25 5.36
C ARG A 33 6.43 -0.49 4.05
N PHE A 34 5.78 -0.95 2.99
CA PHE A 34 5.84 -0.31 1.68
C PHE A 34 5.20 1.09 1.68
N THR A 35 4.10 1.26 2.42
CA THR A 35 3.31 2.49 2.38
C THR A 35 3.78 3.54 3.37
N TYR A 36 4.05 3.15 4.62
CA TYR A 36 4.38 4.07 5.71
C TYR A 36 5.87 4.07 6.08
N GLY A 37 6.66 3.12 5.56
CA GLY A 37 8.03 2.92 5.99
C GLY A 37 8.16 2.29 7.38
N ASP A 38 7.04 2.01 8.06
CA ASP A 38 6.98 1.49 9.42
C ASP A 38 6.81 -0.04 9.48
N PHE A 39 7.28 -0.62 10.58
CA PHE A 39 7.07 -2.03 10.90
C PHE A 39 6.82 -2.16 12.39
N SER A 40 5.69 -2.79 12.71
CA SER A 40 5.44 -3.29 14.03
C SER A 40 5.55 -4.81 14.01
N ALA A 41 6.21 -5.37 15.03
CA ALA A 41 6.21 -6.80 15.29
C ALA A 41 4.88 -7.27 15.90
N ASP A 42 4.01 -6.34 16.31
CA ASP A 42 2.69 -6.66 16.83
C ASP A 42 1.78 -7.16 15.71
N TYR A 43 1.41 -8.43 15.82
CA TYR A 43 0.46 -9.05 14.90
C TYR A 43 -0.95 -8.54 15.19
N VAL A 44 -1.40 -7.57 14.39
CA VAL A 44 -2.80 -7.18 14.32
C VAL A 44 -3.41 -7.86 13.11
N THR A 45 -4.33 -8.81 13.36
CA THR A 45 -5.11 -9.47 12.30
C THR A 45 -5.81 -8.42 11.44
N THR A 46 -5.63 -8.47 10.12
CA THR A 46 -6.29 -7.54 9.21
C THR A 46 -7.79 -7.79 9.23
N THR A 47 -8.56 -6.79 9.66
CA THR A 47 -10.02 -6.83 9.63
C THR A 47 -10.47 -6.70 8.16
N SER A 48 -10.63 -7.86 7.52
CA SER A 48 -11.24 -8.09 6.22
C SER A 48 -10.48 -7.55 4.99
N VAL A 49 -10.29 -6.23 4.83
CA VAL A 49 -9.58 -5.64 3.67
C VAL A 49 -8.93 -4.31 4.07
N ASP A 50 -7.64 -4.15 3.81
CA ASP A 50 -6.94 -2.87 3.96
C ASP A 50 -6.63 -2.28 2.57
N PHE A 51 -6.80 -0.97 2.43
CA PHE A 51 -6.60 -0.24 1.19
C PHE A 51 -5.65 0.92 1.42
N THR A 52 -4.57 0.97 0.64
CA THR A 52 -3.62 2.07 0.73
C THR A 52 -3.24 2.59 -0.65
N ILE A 53 -3.11 3.92 -0.75
CA ILE A 53 -2.62 4.60 -1.94
C ILE A 53 -1.22 5.12 -1.64
N ARG A 54 -0.30 4.90 -2.58
CA ARG A 54 1.04 5.47 -2.54
C ARG A 54 1.38 6.11 -3.88
N LEU A 55 1.88 7.34 -3.84
CA LEU A 55 2.49 8.00 -4.98
C LEU A 55 3.99 7.69 -4.97
N VAL A 56 4.53 7.24 -6.09
CA VAL A 56 5.95 6.95 -6.28
C VAL A 56 6.42 7.52 -7.60
N GLU A 57 7.65 8.04 -7.62
CA GLU A 57 8.30 8.48 -8.84
C GLU A 57 9.19 7.34 -9.35
N ILE A 58 8.97 6.90 -10.59
CA ILE A 58 9.75 5.85 -11.25
C ILE A 58 10.12 6.34 -12.63
N ASN A 59 11.42 6.43 -12.93
CA ASN A 59 11.93 6.94 -14.21
C ASN A 59 11.36 8.33 -14.57
N GLU A 60 11.32 9.26 -13.60
CA GLU A 60 10.78 10.63 -13.73
C GLU A 60 9.26 10.69 -13.98
N LYS A 61 8.55 9.57 -13.79
CA LYS A 61 7.10 9.48 -13.98
C LYS A 61 6.38 9.28 -12.67
N LEU A 62 5.36 10.10 -12.42
CA LEU A 62 4.52 9.96 -11.24
C LEU A 62 3.53 8.80 -11.41
N CYS A 63 3.67 7.79 -10.56
CA CYS A 63 2.84 6.60 -10.54
C CYS A 63 2.00 6.56 -9.25
N GLN A 64 0.71 6.30 -9.38
CA GLN A 64 -0.18 6.00 -8.27
C GLN A 64 -0.36 4.49 -8.15
N LEU A 65 0.05 3.96 -7.00
CA LEU A 65 -0.12 2.56 -6.65
C LEU A 65 -1.27 2.43 -5.66
N GLN A 66 -2.28 1.66 -6.01
CA GLN A 66 -3.35 1.25 -5.12
C GLN A 66 -3.09 -0.17 -4.66
N VAL A 67 -2.79 -0.34 -3.38
CA VAL A 67 -2.52 -1.63 -2.78
C VAL A 67 -3.77 -2.09 -2.03
N TRP A 68 -4.22 -3.29 -2.37
CA TRP A 68 -5.34 -3.95 -1.71
C TRP A 68 -4.82 -5.19 -0.98
N ASP A 69 -4.82 -5.12 0.35
CA ASP A 69 -4.42 -6.21 1.24
C ASP A 69 -5.68 -6.93 1.73
N PHE A 70 -5.86 -8.18 1.32
CA PHE A 70 -7.00 -8.99 1.74
C PHE A 70 -6.54 -10.04 2.74
N SER A 71 -7.19 -10.07 3.92
CA SER A 71 -7.02 -11.19 4.84
C SER A 71 -7.89 -12.35 4.36
N ASN A 72 -7.26 -13.45 3.98
CA ASN A 72 -7.95 -14.70 3.68
C ASN A 72 -8.22 -15.45 4.98
N ASP A 73 -9.02 -14.86 5.85
CA ASP A 73 -9.46 -15.49 7.09
C ASP A 73 -10.77 -16.22 6.81
N ASP A 74 -10.72 -17.56 6.79
CA ASP A 74 -11.87 -18.42 6.52
C ASP A 74 -13.04 -18.22 7.51
N ARG A 75 -12.83 -17.48 8.62
CA ARG A 75 -13.86 -17.08 9.58
C ARG A 75 -14.83 -16.01 9.07
N PHE A 76 -14.58 -15.41 7.90
CA PHE A 76 -15.45 -14.41 7.27
C PHE A 76 -16.11 -14.89 5.96
N LYS A 77 -16.21 -16.22 5.76
CA LYS A 77 -17.13 -16.83 4.79
C LYS A 77 -18.50 -17.08 5.41
#